data_AF-A0A4U6S014-F1
#
_entry.id   AF-A0A4U6S014-F1
#
_cell.length_a   1.000
_cell.length_b   1.000
_cell.length_c   1.000
_cell.angle_alpha   90.00
_cell.angle_beta   90.00
_cell.angle_gamma   90.00
#
_symmetry.space_group_name_H-M   'P 1'
#
loop_
_entity.id
_entity.type
_entity.pdbx_description
1 polymer ?
#
loop_
_entity_poly.entity_id
_entity_poly.type
_entity_poly.pdbx_seq_one_letter_code
_entity_poly.pdbx_strand_id
1 'polypeptide(L)' 'MSVNRSEEIKVGHTRPIVASVNETMSALKIGRAKLYELLNSGELESYLEGASRKIPWCSIETYVQRRLAEEAKRRGRAA' A
#
# COMPACT_ATOMS: atom_id res chain seq x y z
N MET A 1 -16.31 -31.58 26.77
CA MET A 1 -16.19 -30.27 27.42
C MET A 1 -14.71 -29.96 27.59
N SER A 2 -14.21 -29.02 26.81
CA SER A 2 -13.21 -28.01 27.19
C SER A 2 -12.75 -27.34 25.92
N VAL A 3 -13.41 -26.21 25.64
CA VAL A 3 -13.09 -25.29 24.58
C VAL A 3 -11.79 -24.60 24.99
N ASN A 4 -10.68 -24.88 24.30
CA ASN A 4 -9.50 -24.02 24.42
C ASN A 4 -9.77 -22.73 23.65
N ARG A 5 -10.45 -21.81 24.32
CA ARG A 5 -10.59 -20.42 23.92
C ARG A 5 -9.26 -19.72 24.22
N SER A 6 -8.33 -19.80 23.28
CA SER A 6 -7.15 -18.93 23.30
C SER A 6 -7.55 -17.59 22.71
N GLU A 7 -7.97 -16.67 23.58
CA GLU A 7 -8.26 -15.28 23.25
C GLU A 7 -6.99 -14.58 22.70
N GLU A 8 -7.02 -14.37 21.38
CA GLU A 8 -6.40 -13.34 20.56
C GLU A 8 -5.58 -12.26 21.31
N ILE A 9 -4.25 -12.43 21.38
CA ILE A 9 -3.34 -11.33 21.71
C ILE A 9 -3.25 -10.42 20.48
N LYS A 10 -4.08 -9.38 20.42
CA LYS A 10 -3.90 -8.27 19.45
C LYS A 10 -2.71 -7.42 19.91
N VAL A 11 -1.50 -7.80 19.50
CA VAL A 11 -0.36 -6.87 19.54
C VAL A 11 -0.67 -5.76 18.52
N GLY A 12 -1.17 -4.64 19.01
CA GLY A 12 -1.38 -3.45 18.19
C GLY A 12 -0.05 -2.92 17.72
N HIS A 13 0.40 -3.33 16.53
CA HIS A 13 1.54 -2.69 15.89
C HIS A 13 1.10 -1.32 15.38
N THR A 14 1.48 -0.26 16.09
CA THR A 14 1.37 1.11 15.59
C THR A 14 2.30 1.24 14.37
N ARG A 15 1.77 0.99 13.18
CA ARG A 15 2.50 1.24 11.94
C ARG A 15 2.73 2.74 11.78
N PRO A 16 3.88 3.17 11.23
CA PRO A 16 4.07 4.55 10.80
C PRO A 16 2.95 4.98 9.84
N ILE A 17 2.64 6.28 9.78
CA ILE A 17 1.63 6.82 8.85
C ILE A 17 2.18 7.10 7.44
N VAL A 18 3.51 7.13 7.31
CA VAL A 18 4.22 7.29 6.04
C VAL A 18 5.28 6.22 5.85
N ALA A 19 5.56 5.89 4.59
CA ALA A 19 6.59 4.99 4.14
C ALA A 19 7.72 5.76 3.44
N SER A 20 8.93 5.23 3.52
CA SER A 20 10.04 5.57 2.65
C SER A 20 9.84 4.97 1.24
N VAL A 21 10.68 5.41 0.30
CA VAL A 21 10.78 4.82 -1.05
C VAL A 21 11.00 3.31 -0.99
N ASN A 22 11.89 2.82 -0.12
CA ASN A 22 12.20 1.40 -0.01
C ASN A 22 11.04 0.61 0.58
N GLU A 23 10.42 1.11 1.66
CA GLU A 23 9.23 0.48 2.25
C GLU A 23 8.07 0.42 1.25
N THR A 24 7.87 1.47 0.45
CA THR A 24 6.83 1.50 -0.58
C THR A 24 7.10 0.45 -1.67
N MET A 25 8.34 0.34 -2.14
CA MET A 25 8.74 -0.72 -3.10
C MET A 25 8.51 -2.11 -2.52
N SER A 26 8.90 -2.33 -1.26
CA SER A 26 8.70 -3.61 -0.57
C SER A 26 7.23 -3.95 -0.35
N ALA A 27 6.41 -2.96 -0.02
CA ALA A 27 4.97 -3.12 0.22
C ALA A 27 4.21 -3.42 -1.07
N LEU A 28 4.51 -2.70 -2.15
CA LEU A 28 3.86 -2.90 -3.45
C LEU A 28 4.51 -4.00 -4.30
N LYS A 29 5.66 -4.53 -3.88
CA LYS A 29 6.46 -5.50 -4.63
C LYS A 29 6.82 -5.01 -6.03
N ILE A 30 7.26 -3.76 -6.14
CA ILE A 30 7.65 -3.11 -7.41
C ILE A 30 9.09 -2.62 -7.38
N GLY A 31 9.69 -2.50 -8.57
CA GLY A 31 11.00 -1.89 -8.74
C GLY A 31 10.97 -0.36 -8.71
N ARG A 32 12.15 0.26 -8.57
CA ARG A 32 12.33 1.72 -8.50
C ARG A 32 11.74 2.46 -9.70
N ALA A 33 11.94 1.94 -10.90
CA ALA A 33 11.42 2.55 -12.12
C ALA A 33 9.89 2.71 -12.05
N LYS A 34 9.18 1.65 -11.68
CA LYS A 34 7.72 1.68 -11.56
C LYS A 34 7.26 2.58 -10.42
N LEU A 35 7.98 2.61 -9.29
CA LEU A 35 7.65 3.54 -8.21
C LEU A 35 7.68 5.00 -8.71
N TYR A 36 8.75 5.42 -9.38
CA TYR A 36 8.84 6.79 -9.87
C TYR A 36 7.86 7.08 -11.01
N GLU A 37 7.51 6.09 -11.84
CA GLU A 37 6.42 6.23 -12.80
C GLU A 37 5.11 6.59 -12.08
N LEU A 38 4.75 5.88 -11.01
CA LEU A 38 3.54 6.13 -10.22
C LEU A 38 3.57 7.48 -9.48
N LEU A 39 4.74 7.90 -9.01
CA LEU A 39 4.91 9.21 -8.38
C LEU A 39 4.79 10.35 -9.41
N ASN A 40 5.37 10.16 -10.60
CA ASN A 40 5.33 11.14 -11.66
C ASN A 40 3.94 11.23 -12.32
N SER A 41 3.19 10.12 -12.38
CA SER A 41 1.81 10.09 -12.87
C SER A 41 0.80 10.62 -11.85
N GLY A 42 1.20 10.82 -10.59
CA GLY A 42 0.32 11.21 -9.50
C GLY A 42 -0.58 10.07 -9.01
N GLU A 43 -0.33 8.83 -9.42
CA GLU A 43 -1.04 7.66 -8.89
C GLU A 43 -0.68 7.39 -7.43
N LEU A 44 0.55 7.74 -7.02
CA LEU A 44 0.99 7.77 -5.63
C LEU A 44 1.32 9.20 -5.20
N GLU A 45 0.78 9.60 -4.05
CA GLU A 45 1.11 10.87 -3.41
C GLU A 45 2.43 10.77 -2.67
N SER A 46 3.17 11.88 -2.65
CA SER A 46 4.39 11.97 -1.85
C SER A 46 4.75 13.42 -1.55
N TYR A 47 5.56 13.60 -0.52
CA TYR A 47 6.15 14.87 -0.17
C TYR A 47 7.61 14.70 0.26
N LEU A 48 8.36 15.80 0.33
CA LEU A 48 9.72 15.82 0.84
C LEU A 48 9.71 16.31 2.30
N GLU A 49 10.37 15.55 3.17
CA GLU A 49 10.74 15.96 4.51
C GLU A 49 12.26 16.14 4.52
N GLY A 50 12.71 17.39 4.37
CA GLY A 50 14.09 17.70 4.01
C GLY A 50 14.48 17.05 2.67
N ALA A 51 15.51 16.20 2.68
CA ALA A 51 15.94 15.44 1.50
C ALA A 51 15.24 14.07 1.35
N SER A 52 14.41 13.66 2.31
CA SER A 52 13.78 12.34 2.33
C SER A 52 12.37 12.38 1.75
N ARG A 53 12.10 11.57 0.72
CA ARG A 53 10.73 11.40 0.21
C ARG A 53 9.90 10.51 1.12
N LYS A 54 8.68 10.97 1.43
CA LYS A 54 7.68 10.27 2.23
C LYS A 54 6.43 10.00 1.38
N ILE A 55 5.91 8.79 1.49
CA ILE A 55 4.72 8.31 0.79
C ILE A 55 3.68 7.92 1.86
N PRO A 56 2.51 8.56 1.92
CA PRO A 56 1.46 8.17 2.87
C PRO A 56 0.98 6.73 2.65
N TRP A 57 0.80 5.95 3.72
CA TRP A 57 0.25 4.59 3.60
C TRP A 57 -1.18 4.60 3.04
N CYS A 58 -1.97 5.63 3.35
CA CYS A 58 -3.31 5.79 2.76
C CYS A 58 -3.25 5.92 1.23
N SER A 59 -2.23 6.57 0.68
CA SER A 59 -2.06 6.70 -0.77
C SER A 59 -1.70 5.35 -1.42
N ILE A 60 -0.84 4.58 -0.77
CA ILE A 60 -0.48 3.20 -1.18
C ILE A 60 -1.73 2.31 -1.19
N GLU A 61 -2.52 2.34 -0.11
CA GLU A 61 -3.77 1.58 0.00
C GLU A 61 -4.77 2.00 -1.08
N THR A 62 -4.95 3.31 -1.29
CA THR A 62 -5.86 3.86 -2.30
C THR A 62 -5.43 3.48 -3.72
N TYR A 63 -4.13 3.41 -3.99
CA TYR A 63 -3.61 2.88 -5.26
C TYR A 63 -4.01 1.41 -5.46
N VAL A 64 -3.82 0.56 -4.44
CA VAL A 64 -4.19 -0.86 -4.53
C VAL A 64 -5.69 -1.03 -4.76
N GLN A 65 -6.53 -0.28 -4.05
CA GLN A 65 -7.98 -0.32 -4.24
C GLN A 65 -8.39 0.08 -5.67
N ARG A 66 -7.80 1.15 -6.21
CA ARG A 66 -8.00 1.55 -7.62
C ARG A 66 -7.61 0.43 -8.58
N ARG A 67 -6.44 -0.20 -8.38
CA ARG A 67 -5.99 -1.33 -9.23
C ARG A 67 -6.93 -2.52 -9.17
N LEU A 68 -7.44 -2.88 -7.99
CA LEU A 68 -8.42 -3.96 -7.85
C LEU A 68 -9.73 -3.65 -8.56
N ALA A 69 -10.23 -2.41 -8.46
CA ALA A 69 -11.44 -1.99 -9.16
C ALA A 69 -11.28 -2.06 -10.69
N GLU A 70 -10.14 -1.64 -11.23
CA GLU A 70 -9.85 -1.73 -12.67
C GLU A 70 -9.75 -3.19 -13.14
N GLU A 71 -9.11 -4.08 -12.37
CA GLU A 71 -9.06 -5.51 -12.70
C GLU A 71 -10.44 -6.17 -12.64
N ALA A 72 -11.29 -5.78 -11.69
CA ALA A 72 -12.68 -6.26 -11.61
C ALA A 72 -13.49 -5.86 -12.85
N LYS A 73 -13.38 -4.59 -13.29
CA LYS A 73 -14.00 -4.11 -14.54
C LYS A 73 -13.49 -4.89 -15.76
N ARG A 74 -12.18 -5.18 -15.82
CA ARG A 74 -11.58 -5.93 -16.93
C ARG A 74 -12.12 -7.37 -17.01
N ARG A 75 -12.27 -8.05 -15.87
CA ARG A 75 -12.85 -9.40 -15.80
C ARG A 75 -14.32 -9.41 -16.21
N GLY A 76 -15.10 -8.42 -15.75
CA GLY A 76 -16.52 -8.30 -16.10
C GLY A 76 -16.79 -7.97 -17.57
N ARG A 77 -15.85 -7.31 -18.27
CA ARG A 77 -15.93 -7.09 -19.73
C ARG A 77 -15.60 -8.32 -20.57
N ALA A 78 -14.99 -9.34 -19.97
CA ALA A 78 -14.60 -10.57 -20.63
C ALA A 78 -15.60 -11.72 -20.42
N ALA A 79 -16.70 -11.47 -19.70
CA ALA A 79 -17.83 -12.37 -19.46
C ALA A 79 -19.05 -11.88 -20.24
#